data_AF-A0A2P8FUE9-F1
#
_entry.id   AF-A0A2P8FUE9-F1
#
_cell.length_a   1.000
_cell.length_b   1.000
_cell.length_c   1.000
_cell.angle_alpha   90.00
_cell.angle_beta   90.00
_cell.angle_gamma   90.00
#
_symmetry.space_group_name_H-M   'P 1'
#
loop_
_entity.id
_entity.type
_entity.pdbx_description
1 polymer ?
#
loop_
_entity_poly.entity_id
_entity_poly.type
_entity_poly.pdbx_seq_one_letter_code
_entity_poly.pdbx_strand_id
1 'polypeptide(L)'
;MTCAPEEKSITKSITKSNETLSSASFLSFCTEHFHMKTRALNLAIEAITAVLLLLWIYTGLSKLIQYDKFRFEAGRSPFLQHVAPWVAVMVPAVELIAAALLISRRTRVAGLYASLFLMTLFTGYVYIMLHDAYDLPCSCGGIIELLTWEQHLLVNCILTLLTAIVILLQSQLIMFNRQHISLS
;
A
#
# COMPACT_ATOMS: atom_id res chain seq x y z
N MET A 1 -50.29 35.94 -52.37
CA MET A 1 -50.43 35.65 -50.93
C MET A 1 -49.94 34.23 -50.69
N THR A 2 -48.64 34.08 -50.39
CA THR A 2 -48.08 32.80 -49.91
C THR A 2 -46.86 33.16 -49.05
N CYS A 3 -47.06 33.17 -47.73
CA CYS A 3 -46.00 33.24 -46.72
C CYS A 3 -45.52 31.83 -46.37
N ALA A 4 -44.31 31.78 -45.78
CA ALA A 4 -43.54 30.65 -45.23
C ALA A 4 -42.56 29.97 -46.23
N PRO A 5 -41.30 29.66 -45.81
CA PRO A 5 -40.98 29.08 -44.50
C PRO A 5 -39.75 29.68 -43.78
N GLU A 6 -39.96 30.32 -42.63
CA GLU A 6 -38.92 30.77 -41.69
C GLU A 6 -38.71 29.77 -40.51
N GLU A 7 -39.32 28.59 -40.57
CA GLU A 7 -39.40 27.65 -39.44
C GLU A 7 -38.18 26.72 -39.30
N LYS A 8 -37.39 26.54 -40.37
CA LYS A 8 -36.26 25.58 -40.40
C LYS A 8 -34.97 26.10 -39.75
N SER A 9 -34.85 27.40 -39.50
CA SER A 9 -33.63 28.00 -38.93
C SER A 9 -33.62 27.89 -37.39
N ILE A 10 -34.78 28.14 -36.78
CA ILE A 10 -34.94 28.16 -35.31
C ILE A 10 -34.82 26.74 -34.72
N THR A 11 -35.37 25.72 -35.38
CA THR A 11 -35.29 24.32 -34.95
C THR A 11 -33.87 23.75 -34.96
N LYS A 12 -33.00 24.19 -35.89
CA LYS A 12 -31.57 23.81 -35.92
C LYS A 12 -30.77 24.46 -34.80
N SER A 13 -31.11 25.70 -34.42
CA SER A 13 -30.46 26.39 -33.31
C SER A 13 -30.81 25.76 -31.95
N ILE A 14 -32.07 25.37 -31.77
CA ILE A 14 -32.58 24.79 -30.51
C ILE A 14 -32.05 23.35 -30.30
N THR A 15 -31.92 22.57 -31.38
CA THR A 15 -31.34 21.21 -31.30
C THR A 15 -29.85 21.24 -30.94
N LYS A 16 -29.08 22.15 -31.55
CA LYS A 16 -27.65 22.31 -31.26
C LYS A 16 -27.38 22.80 -29.82
N SER A 17 -28.23 23.67 -29.27
CA SER A 17 -28.09 24.14 -27.87
C SER A 17 -28.41 23.05 -26.84
N ASN A 18 -29.37 22.18 -27.11
CA ASN A 18 -29.75 21.08 -26.21
C ASN A 18 -28.71 19.94 -26.19
N GLU A 19 -28.06 19.64 -27.32
CA GLU A 19 -26.93 18.69 -27.38
C GLU A 19 -25.69 19.20 -26.62
N THR A 20 -25.40 20.51 -26.69
CA THR A 20 -24.28 21.11 -25.94
C THR A 20 -24.52 21.17 -24.43
N LEU A 21 -25.77 21.35 -23.98
CA LEU A 21 -26.12 21.36 -22.56
C LEU A 21 -26.12 19.95 -21.93
N SER A 22 -26.49 18.94 -22.72
CA SER A 22 -26.44 17.51 -22.33
C SER A 22 -25.02 16.96 -22.28
N SER A 23 -24.16 17.33 -23.24
CA SER A 23 -22.75 16.90 -23.26
C SER A 23 -21.91 17.56 -22.16
N ALA A 24 -22.15 18.83 -21.82
CA ALA A 24 -21.47 19.51 -20.71
C ALA A 24 -21.85 18.96 -19.33
N SER A 25 -23.13 18.58 -19.13
CA SER A 25 -23.60 17.95 -17.89
C SER A 25 -23.13 16.49 -17.78
N PHE A 26 -23.07 15.74 -18.88
CA PHE A 26 -22.44 14.41 -18.91
C PHE A 26 -20.94 14.47 -18.65
N LEU A 27 -20.22 15.42 -19.23
CA LEU A 27 -18.79 15.64 -18.97
C LEU A 27 -18.57 16.00 -17.50
N SER A 28 -19.33 16.94 -16.94
CA SER A 28 -19.24 17.31 -15.52
C SER A 28 -19.52 16.12 -14.58
N PHE A 29 -20.55 15.30 -14.88
CA PHE A 29 -20.86 14.08 -14.12
C PHE A 29 -19.77 13.00 -14.24
N CYS A 30 -19.22 12.79 -15.45
CA CYS A 30 -18.07 11.89 -15.66
C CYS A 30 -16.83 12.39 -14.91
N THR A 31 -16.60 13.71 -14.88
CA THR A 31 -15.45 14.31 -14.22
C THR A 31 -15.56 14.19 -12.70
N GLU A 32 -16.72 14.45 -12.11
CA GLU A 32 -16.98 14.26 -10.67
C GLU A 32 -16.83 12.79 -10.24
N HIS A 33 -17.40 11.85 -11.01
CA HIS A 33 -17.30 10.42 -10.71
C HIS A 33 -15.86 9.89 -10.87
N PHE A 34 -15.10 10.42 -11.84
CA PHE A 34 -13.69 10.11 -12.05
C PHE A 34 -12.78 10.73 -10.98
N HIS A 35 -13.10 11.94 -10.51
CA HIS A 35 -12.33 12.67 -9.49
C HIS A 35 -12.53 12.08 -8.08
N MET A 36 -13.76 11.64 -7.75
CA MET A 36 -14.06 10.94 -6.50
C MET A 36 -13.31 9.61 -6.37
N LYS A 37 -13.25 8.82 -7.44
CA LYS A 37 -12.52 7.54 -7.48
C LYS A 37 -11.01 7.74 -7.27
N THR A 38 -10.46 8.83 -7.82
CA THR A 38 -9.04 9.19 -7.68
C THR A 38 -8.70 9.67 -6.26
N ARG A 39 -9.60 10.38 -5.58
CA ARG A 39 -9.41 10.82 -4.19
C ARG A 39 -9.46 9.66 -3.19
N ALA A 40 -10.45 8.78 -3.32
CA ALA A 40 -10.58 7.59 -2.48
C ALA A 40 -9.36 6.66 -2.63
N LEU A 41 -8.85 6.52 -3.85
CA LEU A 41 -7.66 5.73 -4.14
C LEU A 41 -6.39 6.28 -3.46
N ASN A 42 -6.16 7.59 -3.59
CA ASN A 42 -5.03 8.25 -2.93
C ASN A 42 -5.12 8.12 -1.40
N LEU A 43 -6.32 8.25 -0.83
CA LEU A 43 -6.54 8.07 0.60
C LEU A 43 -6.21 6.64 1.04
N ALA A 44 -6.64 5.62 0.28
CA ALA A 44 -6.34 4.23 0.57
C ALA A 44 -4.82 3.95 0.53
N ILE A 45 -4.13 4.48 -0.48
CA ILE A 45 -2.67 4.36 -0.60
C ILE A 45 -1.97 5.02 0.58
N GLU A 46 -2.35 6.26 0.93
CA GLU A 46 -1.75 6.98 2.06
C GLU A 46 -2.03 6.28 3.39
N ALA A 47 -3.24 5.75 3.60
CA ALA A 47 -3.61 5.00 4.79
C ALA A 47 -2.79 3.72 4.94
N ILE A 48 -2.70 2.88 3.90
CA ILE A 48 -1.93 1.63 3.95
C ILE A 48 -0.42 1.93 4.09
N THR A 49 0.09 2.95 3.39
CA THR A 49 1.48 3.41 3.54
C THR A 49 1.77 3.83 4.98
N ALA A 50 0.84 4.54 5.63
CA ALA A 50 0.98 4.94 7.03
C ALA A 50 0.96 3.74 7.97
N VAL A 51 0.11 2.74 7.73
CA VAL A 51 0.11 1.48 8.50
C VAL A 51 1.46 0.76 8.38
N LEU A 52 2.00 0.62 7.17
CA LEU A 52 3.32 0.01 6.96
C LEU A 52 4.43 0.81 7.65
N LEU A 53 4.40 2.14 7.54
CA LEU A 53 5.37 3.01 8.21
C LEU A 53 5.35 2.80 9.73
N LEU A 54 4.16 2.82 10.35
CA LEU A 54 4.01 2.60 11.79
C LEU A 54 4.47 1.20 12.19
N LEU A 55 4.13 0.18 11.41
CA LEU A 55 4.57 -1.19 11.64
C LEU A 55 6.08 -1.31 11.64
N TRP A 56 6.77 -0.77 10.64
CA TRP A 56 8.23 -0.86 10.54
C TRP A 56 8.95 -0.06 11.63
N ILE A 57 8.45 1.13 11.98
CA ILE A 57 8.97 1.90 13.10
C ILE A 57 8.80 1.12 14.40
N TYR A 58 7.58 0.61 14.65
CA TYR A 58 7.26 -0.11 15.86
C TYR A 58 8.13 -1.37 16.03
N THR A 59 8.17 -2.20 14.99
CA THR A 59 8.90 -3.48 15.00
C THR A 59 10.41 -3.31 15.04
N GLY A 60 10.96 -2.30 14.34
CA GLY A 60 12.39 -1.99 14.36
C GLY A 60 12.84 -1.41 15.70
N LEU A 61 12.11 -0.40 16.21
CA LEU A 61 12.45 0.22 17.50
C LEU A 61 12.27 -0.74 18.67
N SER A 62 11.21 -1.55 18.69
CA SER A 62 10.98 -2.50 19.78
C SER A 62 12.12 -3.52 19.90
N LYS A 63 12.65 -4.00 18.77
CA LYS A 63 13.80 -4.91 18.70
C LYS A 63 15.12 -4.25 19.09
N LEU A 64 15.33 -2.97 18.77
CA LEU A 64 16.52 -2.24 19.23
C LEU A 64 16.50 -1.99 20.73
N ILE A 65 15.36 -1.57 21.26
CA ILE A 65 15.20 -1.30 22.71
C ILE A 65 15.37 -2.61 23.49
N GLN A 66 14.83 -3.71 22.99
CA GLN A 66 14.90 -5.04 23.60
C GLN A 66 15.91 -5.94 22.89
N TYR A 67 17.10 -5.41 22.58
CA TYR A 67 18.12 -6.12 21.82
C TYR A 67 18.47 -7.50 22.38
N ASP A 68 18.75 -7.59 23.68
CA ASP A 68 19.15 -8.86 24.31
C ASP A 68 18.04 -9.90 24.26
N LYS A 69 16.78 -9.47 24.43
CA LYS A 69 15.59 -10.31 24.33
C LYS A 69 15.42 -10.84 22.89
N PHE A 70 15.47 -9.95 21.90
CA PHE A 70 15.37 -10.34 20.49
C PHE A 70 16.51 -11.26 20.05
N ARG A 71 17.75 -10.98 20.49
CA ARG A 71 18.92 -11.83 20.22
C ARG A 71 18.75 -13.21 20.83
N PHE A 72 18.26 -13.30 22.07
CA PHE A 72 18.03 -14.57 22.74
C PHE A 72 16.96 -15.40 22.03
N GLU A 73 15.85 -14.78 21.61
CA GLU A 73 14.78 -15.44 20.86
C GLU A 73 15.22 -15.89 19.46
N ALA A 74 15.96 -15.04 18.74
CA ALA A 74 16.60 -15.43 17.49
C ALA A 74 17.58 -16.61 17.71
N GLY A 75 18.25 -16.64 18.86
CA GLY A 75 19.12 -17.75 19.28
C GLY A 75 18.38 -19.06 19.54
N ARG A 76 17.11 -18.99 19.94
CA ARG A 76 16.23 -20.15 20.19
C ARG A 76 15.61 -20.71 18.91
N SER A 77 15.55 -19.92 17.84
CA SER A 77 15.05 -20.38 16.55
C SER A 77 16.05 -21.37 15.93
N PRO A 78 15.61 -22.59 15.54
CA PRO A 78 16.49 -23.62 15.02
C PRO A 78 17.27 -23.17 13.76
N PHE A 79 16.65 -22.29 12.96
CA PHE A 79 17.23 -21.75 11.73
C PHE A 79 18.13 -20.53 11.95
N LEU A 80 17.92 -19.77 13.03
CA LEU A 80 18.63 -18.51 13.27
C LEU A 80 19.70 -18.62 14.37
N GLN A 81 19.78 -19.72 15.11
CA GLN A 81 20.68 -19.87 16.27
C GLN A 81 22.15 -19.45 15.99
N HIS A 82 22.70 -19.82 14.83
CA HIS A 82 24.09 -19.54 14.46
C HIS A 82 24.31 -18.09 13.98
N VAL A 83 23.25 -17.45 13.51
CA VAL A 83 23.28 -16.09 12.94
C VAL A 83 22.56 -15.07 13.82
N ALA A 84 22.10 -15.48 15.01
CA ALA A 84 21.27 -14.67 15.90
C ALA A 84 21.87 -13.29 16.24
N PRO A 85 23.19 -13.13 16.51
CA PRO A 85 23.78 -11.81 16.73
C PRO A 85 23.69 -10.89 15.50
N TRP A 86 23.84 -11.46 14.30
CA TRP A 86 23.73 -10.71 13.05
C TRP A 86 22.27 -10.33 12.77
N VAL A 87 21.36 -11.27 12.95
CA VAL A 87 19.91 -11.04 12.82
C VAL A 87 19.45 -9.95 13.78
N ALA A 88 19.94 -9.98 15.03
CA ALA A 88 19.60 -9.00 16.07
C ALA A 88 19.95 -7.55 15.71
N VAL A 89 20.93 -7.34 14.81
CA VAL A 89 21.32 -6.02 14.32
C VAL A 89 20.70 -5.72 12.96
N MET A 90 20.78 -6.67 12.02
CA MET A 90 20.40 -6.45 10.63
C MET A 90 18.90 -6.28 10.47
N VAL A 91 18.09 -7.11 11.16
CA VAL A 91 16.63 -7.05 11.04
C VAL A 91 16.07 -5.68 11.45
N PRO A 92 16.32 -5.17 12.68
CA PRO A 92 15.84 -3.84 13.04
C PRO A 92 16.41 -2.74 12.15
N ALA A 93 17.65 -2.87 11.67
CA ALA A 93 18.23 -1.90 10.75
C ALA A 93 17.46 -1.83 9.42
N VAL A 94 17.16 -2.97 8.79
CA VAL A 94 16.39 -2.98 7.53
C VAL A 94 14.94 -2.54 7.71
N GLU A 95 14.32 -2.86 8.85
CA GLU A 95 12.97 -2.39 9.20
C GLU A 95 12.94 -0.85 9.29
N LEU A 96 13.91 -0.24 9.99
CA LEU A 96 13.99 1.22 10.10
C LEU A 96 14.38 1.91 8.78
N ILE A 97 15.21 1.26 7.95
CA ILE A 97 15.48 1.76 6.59
C ILE A 97 14.21 1.73 5.74
N ALA A 98 13.42 0.65 5.81
CA ALA A 98 12.13 0.57 5.11
C ALA A 98 11.17 1.66 5.58
N ALA A 99 11.09 1.91 6.90
CA ALA A 99 10.34 3.03 7.46
C ALA A 99 10.81 4.38 6.87
N ALA A 100 12.12 4.65 6.88
CA ALA A 100 12.67 5.89 6.35
C ALA A 100 12.33 6.09 4.86
N LEU A 101 12.36 5.03 4.06
CA LEU A 101 12.00 5.07 2.64
C LEU A 101 10.51 5.41 2.41
N LEU A 102 9.61 5.01 3.31
CA LEU A 102 8.17 5.29 3.19
C LEU A 102 7.79 6.74 3.55
N ILE A 103 8.61 7.43 4.35
CA ILE A 103 8.35 8.82 4.81
C ILE A 103 8.31 9.79 3.62
N SER A 104 9.30 9.74 2.75
CA SER A 104 9.39 10.68 1.62
C SER A 104 8.57 10.22 0.43
N ARG A 105 7.76 11.12 -0.15
CA ARG A 105 6.98 10.85 -1.37
C ARG A 105 7.87 10.38 -2.54
N ARG A 106 9.13 10.82 -2.58
CA ARG A 106 10.08 10.49 -3.66
C ARG A 106 10.61 9.06 -3.56
N THR A 107 10.83 8.56 -2.34
CA THR A 107 11.34 7.21 -2.08
C THR A 107 10.23 6.20 -1.78
N ARG A 108 8.98 6.66 -1.63
CA ARG A 108 7.83 5.83 -1.24
C ARG A 108 7.68 4.58 -2.08
N VAL A 109 7.84 4.66 -3.41
CA VAL A 109 7.75 3.48 -4.28
C VAL A 109 8.82 2.45 -3.92
N ALA A 110 10.07 2.87 -3.71
CA ALA A 110 11.13 1.97 -3.25
C ALA A 110 10.83 1.40 -1.86
N GLY A 111 10.30 2.21 -0.94
CA GLY A 111 9.87 1.76 0.38
C GLY A 111 8.74 0.74 0.33
N LEU A 112 7.77 0.88 -0.59
CA LEU A 112 6.69 -0.09 -0.78
C LEU A 112 7.21 -1.43 -1.31
N TYR A 113 8.13 -1.42 -2.30
CA TYR A 113 8.77 -2.65 -2.77
C TYR A 113 9.64 -3.30 -1.69
N ALA A 114 10.41 -2.51 -0.93
CA ALA A 114 11.17 -3.01 0.21
C ALA A 114 10.24 -3.63 1.28
N SER A 115 9.11 -2.98 1.56
CA SER A 115 8.09 -3.50 2.48
C SER A 115 7.49 -4.81 1.99
N LEU A 116 7.15 -4.90 0.70
CA LEU A 116 6.62 -6.14 0.11
C LEU A 116 7.63 -7.29 0.24
N PHE A 117 8.89 -7.02 -0.08
CA PHE A 117 9.97 -7.99 0.05
C PHE A 117 10.16 -8.46 1.49
N LEU A 118 10.31 -7.52 2.43
CA LEU A 118 10.47 -7.84 3.86
C LEU A 118 9.25 -8.59 4.40
N MET A 119 8.03 -8.15 4.08
CA MET A 119 6.80 -8.82 4.53
C MET A 119 6.71 -10.25 4.00
N THR A 120 7.09 -10.46 2.73
CA THR A 120 7.13 -11.80 2.13
C THR A 120 8.15 -12.69 2.82
N LEU A 121 9.35 -12.17 3.12
CA LEU A 121 10.37 -12.91 3.88
C LEU A 121 9.89 -13.28 5.28
N PHE A 122 9.28 -12.34 6.01
CA PHE A 122 8.73 -12.62 7.34
C PHE A 122 7.59 -13.64 7.28
N THR A 123 6.70 -13.53 6.29
CA THR A 123 5.62 -14.50 6.06
C THR A 123 6.19 -15.90 5.80
N GLY A 124 7.19 -16.02 4.92
CA GLY A 124 7.86 -17.29 4.62
C GLY A 124 8.55 -17.89 5.85
N TYR A 125 9.24 -17.06 6.64
CA TYR A 125 9.87 -17.51 7.89
C TYR A 125 8.85 -18.05 8.88
N VAL A 126 7.74 -17.33 9.11
CA VAL A 126 6.66 -17.76 10.03
C VAL A 126 6.02 -19.06 9.53
N TYR A 127 5.79 -19.18 8.22
CA TYR A 127 5.25 -20.40 7.62
C TYR A 127 6.15 -21.61 7.86
N ILE A 128 7.46 -21.48 7.60
CA ILE A 128 8.45 -22.55 7.84
C ILE A 128 8.50 -22.89 9.33
N MET A 129 8.49 -21.89 10.22
CA MET A 129 8.48 -22.13 11.66
C MET A 129 7.22 -22.87 12.14
N LEU A 130 6.06 -22.60 11.54
CA LEU A 130 4.81 -23.26 11.92
C LEU A 130 4.77 -24.74 11.49
N HIS A 131 5.44 -25.07 10.39
CA HIS A 131 5.37 -26.41 9.79
C HIS A 131 6.57 -27.31 10.14
N ASP A 132 7.78 -26.73 10.23
CA ASP A 132 9.04 -27.48 10.30
C ASP A 132 9.78 -27.33 11.64
N ALA A 133 9.36 -26.44 12.54
CA ALA A 133 10.02 -26.28 13.84
C ALA A 133 9.52 -27.32 14.86
N TYR A 134 10.45 -28.04 15.49
CA TYR A 134 10.14 -29.00 16.56
C TYR A 134 9.56 -28.32 17.82
N ASP A 135 10.05 -27.11 18.15
CA ASP A 135 9.55 -26.29 19.24
C ASP A 135 9.46 -24.82 18.77
N LEU A 136 8.29 -24.23 18.94
CA LEU A 136 8.11 -22.80 18.64
C LEU A 136 8.67 -21.98 19.81
N PRO A 137 9.57 -21.01 19.57
CA PRO A 137 10.02 -20.12 20.63
C PRO A 137 8.82 -19.33 21.16
N CYS A 138 8.81 -19.05 22.46
CA CYS A 138 7.81 -18.19 23.08
C CYS A 138 7.74 -16.86 22.31
N SER A 139 6.55 -16.50 21.85
CA SER A 139 6.30 -15.26 21.10
C SER A 139 6.62 -14.10 22.01
N CYS A 140 7.70 -13.36 21.79
CA CYS A 140 8.16 -12.38 22.76
C CYS A 140 8.60 -11.06 22.04
N GLY A 141 7.75 -10.59 21.11
CA GLY A 141 8.00 -9.44 20.24
C GLY A 141 7.20 -8.15 20.52
N GLY A 142 6.81 -7.86 21.77
CA GLY A 142 6.05 -6.63 22.11
C GLY A 142 4.54 -6.82 21.96
N ILE A 143 3.79 -5.92 21.31
CA ILE A 143 2.32 -6.10 21.07
C ILE A 143 2.04 -7.36 20.24
N ILE A 144 3.03 -7.80 19.44
CA ILE A 144 2.95 -9.01 18.62
C ILE A 144 3.14 -10.29 19.46
N GLU A 145 3.62 -10.20 20.69
CA GLU A 145 3.66 -11.29 21.71
C GLU A 145 2.25 -11.81 22.03
N LEU A 146 1.23 -10.98 21.85
CA LEU A 146 -0.17 -11.32 22.11
C LEU A 146 -0.80 -12.15 20.99
N LEU A 147 -0.17 -12.25 19.81
CA LEU A 147 -0.68 -13.02 18.69
C LEU A 147 -0.14 -14.46 18.73
N THR A 148 -1.01 -15.43 18.44
CA THR A 148 -0.57 -16.79 18.13
C THR A 148 0.20 -16.80 16.80
N TRP A 149 1.02 -17.82 16.58
CA TRP A 149 1.79 -17.94 15.34
C TRP A 149 0.92 -17.98 14.08
N GLU A 150 -0.25 -18.62 14.16
CA GLU A 150 -1.24 -18.64 13.06
C GLU A 150 -1.85 -17.26 12.81
N GLN A 151 -2.18 -16.52 13.88
CA GLN A 151 -2.69 -15.15 13.76
C GLN A 151 -1.63 -14.21 13.17
N HIS A 152 -0.37 -14.37 13.57
CA HIS A 152 0.74 -13.62 13.01
C HIS A 152 0.89 -13.90 11.51
N LEU A 153 0.85 -15.18 11.10
CA LEU A 153 0.90 -15.56 9.69
C LEU A 153 -0.25 -14.93 8.90
N LEU A 154 -1.47 -14.97 9.42
CA LEU A 154 -2.64 -14.36 8.79
C LEU A 154 -2.47 -12.85 8.61
N VAL A 155 -2.02 -12.14 9.65
CA VAL A 155 -1.77 -10.69 9.58
C VAL A 155 -0.69 -10.36 8.54
N ASN A 156 0.41 -11.11 8.52
CA ASN A 156 1.48 -10.90 7.53
C ASN A 156 0.99 -11.16 6.09
N CYS A 157 0.17 -12.20 5.87
CA CYS A 157 -0.45 -12.47 4.58
C CYS A 157 -1.35 -11.32 4.12
N ILE A 158 -2.23 -10.83 5.01
CA ILE A 158 -3.12 -9.70 4.71
C ILE A 158 -2.31 -8.45 4.36
N LEU A 159 -1.29 -8.11 5.16
CA LEU A 159 -0.44 -6.95 4.92
C LEU A 159 0.37 -7.10 3.63
N THR A 160 0.85 -8.30 3.31
CA THR A 160 1.54 -8.59 2.04
C THR A 160 0.62 -8.31 0.85
N LEU A 161 -0.60 -8.84 0.87
CA LEU A 161 -1.60 -8.63 -0.17
C LEU A 161 -1.97 -7.15 -0.31
N LEU A 162 -2.23 -6.45 0.79
CA LEU A 162 -2.52 -5.02 0.79
C LEU A 162 -1.36 -4.21 0.21
N THR A 163 -0.11 -4.57 0.55
CA THR A 163 1.08 -3.90 0.01
C THR A 163 1.18 -4.10 -1.51
N ALA A 164 0.93 -5.32 -2.00
CA ALA A 164 0.91 -5.60 -3.43
C ALA A 164 -0.17 -4.80 -4.16
N ILE A 165 -1.37 -4.73 -3.59
CA ILE A 165 -2.48 -3.92 -4.13
C ILE A 165 -2.08 -2.44 -4.20
N VAL A 166 -1.49 -1.88 -3.15
CA VAL A 166 -1.03 -0.48 -3.13
C VAL A 166 0.01 -0.21 -4.21
N ILE A 167 0.97 -1.12 -4.43
CA ILE A 167 1.97 -0.96 -5.49
C ILE A 167 1.31 -0.91 -6.87
N LEU A 168 0.36 -1.81 -7.14
CA LEU A 168 -0.39 -1.83 -8.40
C LEU A 168 -1.18 -0.53 -8.59
N LEU A 169 -1.91 -0.09 -7.56
CA LEU A 169 -2.70 1.14 -7.60
C LEU A 169 -1.85 2.40 -7.77
N GLN A 170 -0.72 2.47 -7.07
CA GLN A 170 0.26 3.56 -7.19
C GLN A 170 0.83 3.65 -8.62
N SER A 171 1.09 2.51 -9.27
CA SER A 171 1.59 2.47 -10.64
C SER A 171 0.58 3.06 -11.63
N GLN A 172 -0.71 2.76 -11.46
CA GLN A 172 -1.78 3.30 -12.32
C GLN A 172 -1.93 4.82 -12.17
N LEU A 173 -1.83 5.34 -10.94
CA LEU A 173 -1.88 6.79 -10.69
C LEU A 173 -0.69 7.54 -11.29
N ILE A 174 0.53 6.99 -11.15
CA ILE A 174 1.73 7.60 -11.74
C ILE A 174 1.61 7.67 -13.27
N MET A 175 1.12 6.60 -13.90
CA MET A 175 0.90 6.56 -15.34
C MET A 175 -0.16 7.55 -15.80
N PHE A 176 -1.30 7.62 -15.11
CA PHE A 176 -2.36 8.57 -15.42
C PHE A 176 -1.89 10.03 -15.33
N ASN A 177 -1.19 10.40 -14.25
CA ASN A 177 -0.70 11.75 -14.07
C ASN A 177 0.33 12.16 -15.14
N ARG A 178 1.13 11.21 -15.65
CA ARG A 178 2.11 11.46 -16.71
C ARG A 178 1.45 11.76 -18.05
N GLN A 179 0.33 11.10 -18.39
CA GLN A 179 -0.39 11.34 -19.65
C GLN A 179 -1.09 12.71 -19.66
N HIS A 180 -1.58 13.16 -18.51
CA HIS A 180 -2.26 14.46 -18.40
C HIS A 180 -1.28 15.65 -18.58
N ILE A 181 -0.02 15.52 -18.14
CA ILE A 181 1.03 16.53 -18.34
C ILE A 181 1.48 16.59 -19.81
N SER A 182 1.46 15.48 -20.55
CA SER A 182 1.87 15.46 -21.97
C SER A 182 0.82 16.01 -22.93
N LEU A 183 -0.41 16.23 -22.47
CA LEU A 183 -1.55 16.71 -23.27
C LEU A 183 -1.94 18.17 -22.97
N SER A 184 -1.25 18.84 -22.04
CA SER A 184 -1.40 20.24 -21.66
C SER A 184 -0.23 21.08 -22.15
#